data_AF-A0A7J4N8C0-F1
#
_entry.id   AF-A0A7J4N8C0-F1
#
_cell.length_a   1.000
_cell.length_b   1.000
_cell.length_c   1.000
_cell.angle_alpha   90.00
_cell.angle_beta   90.00
_cell.angle_gamma   90.00
#
_symmetry.space_group_name_H-M   'P 1'
#
loop_
_entity.id
_entity.type
_entity.pdbx_description
1 polymer ?
#
loop_
_entity_poly.entity_id
_entity_poly.type
_entity_poly.pdbx_seq_one_letter_code
_entity_poly.pdbx_strand_id
1 'polypeptide(L)'
;MDGTKTCPYCGKLANADAQFCQGCGRSISSPPQYTEQPPQQYQQPQNNQQPPQQYNQPPQGDWQQPAPAYGAPAYGAPAQPYAQSYGGAKGQIAGAIQNRGMTDDIMSGIWILWPVLAIVLGVIIMAALFIVIGWIGLIIGLVITLVLYSILNYKLLKRMDEHRKREMALRMAIISYLKEKGAETQKAQLIANEISALESINQEAMYKEKERTPVLWTFLSLFPIINYVVMYFLAEFPFDHDKRWHAFTQYTQAACQKLGINIMTPSWSTIKERSNVLLLILTLLFGIVVFIWYYFIIKDLNDHFTAQWQFEDQLMAQLR
;
A
#
# COMPACT_ATOMS: atom_id res chain seq x y z
N MET A 1 -16.41 22.77 36.71
CA MET A 1 -15.13 22.56 35.98
C MET A 1 -15.35 21.32 35.15
N ASP A 2 -15.65 21.51 33.88
CA ASP A 2 -16.16 20.44 33.01
C ASP A 2 -15.04 19.44 32.73
N GLY A 3 -15.19 18.23 33.27
CA GLY A 3 -14.17 17.18 33.35
C GLY A 3 -13.82 16.57 31.98
N THR A 4 -13.10 17.33 31.16
CA THR A 4 -12.61 16.89 29.85
C THR A 4 -11.09 17.00 29.76
N LYS A 5 -10.47 16.10 28.98
CA LYS A 5 -9.04 16.08 28.67
C LYS A 5 -8.84 16.01 27.15
N THR A 6 -7.78 16.64 26.65
CA THR A 6 -7.47 16.63 25.21
C THR A 6 -6.64 15.41 24.85
N CYS A 7 -7.03 14.69 23.79
CA CYS A 7 -6.26 13.55 23.28
C CYS A 7 -4.91 14.03 22.71
N PRO A 8 -3.76 13.52 23.18
CA PRO A 8 -2.45 13.95 22.70
C PRO A 8 -2.14 13.49 21.26
N TYR A 9 -2.92 12.55 20.73
CA TYR A 9 -2.69 11.98 19.40
C TYR A 9 -3.52 12.63 18.29
N CYS A 10 -4.69 13.20 18.61
CA CYS A 10 -5.59 13.76 17.59
C CYS A 10 -6.26 15.08 17.98
N GLY A 11 -5.99 15.61 19.18
CA GLY A 11 -6.47 16.92 19.62
C GLY A 11 -7.97 16.99 20.00
N LYS A 12 -8.73 15.90 19.90
CA LYS A 12 -10.15 15.90 20.31
C LYS A 12 -10.30 15.82 21.83
N LEU A 13 -11.33 16.49 22.34
CA LEU A 13 -11.74 16.39 23.74
C LEU A 13 -12.32 15.00 24.03
N ALA A 14 -11.93 14.44 25.16
CA ALA A 14 -12.45 13.21 25.71
C ALA A 14 -12.87 13.47 27.17
N ASN A 15 -13.80 12.66 27.70
CA ASN A 15 -14.13 12.72 29.12
C ASN A 15 -12.88 12.41 29.96
N ALA A 16 -12.76 13.00 31.15
CA ALA A 16 -11.59 12.85 32.01
C ALA A 16 -11.28 11.37 32.35
N ASP A 17 -12.32 10.55 32.48
CA ASP A 17 -12.27 9.11 32.79
C ASP A 17 -12.08 8.20 31.55
N ALA A 18 -12.13 8.76 30.33
CA ALA A 18 -12.01 7.99 29.11
C ALA A 18 -10.64 7.30 29.02
N GLN A 19 -10.66 5.97 28.85
CA GLN A 19 -9.45 5.15 28.64
C GLN A 19 -9.02 5.16 27.17
N PHE A 20 -9.96 5.37 26.25
CA PHE A 20 -9.73 5.41 24.79
C PHE A 20 -10.34 6.66 24.17
N CYS A 21 -9.66 7.23 23.20
CA CYS A 21 -10.16 8.39 22.46
C CYS A 21 -11.22 7.96 21.45
N GLN A 22 -12.45 8.47 21.57
CA GLN A 22 -13.54 8.23 20.61
C GLN A 22 -13.24 8.80 19.21
N GLY A 23 -12.27 9.70 19.09
CA GLY A 23 -11.87 10.29 17.82
C GLY A 23 -10.92 9.44 16.98
N CYS A 24 -9.96 8.76 17.62
CA CYS A 24 -8.89 8.03 16.93
C CYS A 24 -8.65 6.60 17.43
N GLY A 25 -9.41 6.13 18.42
CA GLY A 25 -9.34 4.77 18.97
C GLY A 25 -8.12 4.48 19.85
N ARG A 26 -7.16 5.40 20.00
CA ARG A 26 -5.96 5.17 20.82
C ARG A 26 -6.23 5.29 22.32
N SER A 27 -5.49 4.54 23.14
CA SER A 27 -5.53 4.66 24.59
C SER A 27 -5.00 6.03 25.03
N ILE A 28 -5.70 6.65 25.98
CA ILE A 28 -5.41 7.97 26.56
C ILE A 28 -5.46 7.93 28.10
N SER A 29 -5.36 6.74 28.67
CA SER A 29 -5.02 6.55 30.07
C SER A 29 -3.56 6.97 30.30
N SER A 30 -3.32 7.65 31.42
CA SER A 30 -2.06 8.27 31.79
C SER A 30 -0.85 7.34 31.58
N PRO A 31 0.34 7.87 31.24
CA PRO A 31 1.54 7.05 31.06
C PRO A 31 1.89 6.30 32.36
N PRO A 32 2.48 5.09 32.28
CA PRO A 32 2.96 4.42 33.48
C PRO A 32 4.01 5.29 34.17
N GLN A 33 3.75 5.66 35.42
CA GLN A 33 4.77 6.17 36.32
C GLN A 33 5.76 5.04 36.58
N TYR A 34 7.04 5.30 36.32
CA TYR A 34 8.13 4.49 36.83
C TYR A 34 8.10 4.57 38.35
N THR A 35 7.61 3.53 39.02
CA THR A 35 7.87 3.30 40.44
C THR A 35 8.97 2.25 40.53
N GLU A 36 10.15 2.69 40.96
CA GLU A 36 11.18 1.80 41.49
C GLU A 36 10.58 0.97 42.64
N GLN A 37 10.65 -0.35 42.54
CA GLN A 37 10.42 -1.27 43.66
C GLN A 37 11.70 -2.08 43.93
N PRO A 38 12.07 -2.27 45.20
CA PRO A 38 13.29 -2.99 45.60
C PRO A 38 13.16 -4.51 45.37
N PRO A 39 14.28 -5.25 45.27
CA PRO A 39 14.26 -6.64 44.85
C PRO A 39 13.63 -7.54 45.91
N GLN A 40 12.52 -8.20 45.56
CA GLN A 40 11.98 -9.32 46.34
C GLN A 40 12.66 -10.63 45.92
N GLN A 41 13.33 -11.27 46.89
CA GLN A 41 13.80 -12.65 46.82
C GLN A 41 12.61 -13.60 46.66
N TYR A 42 12.56 -14.33 45.54
CA TYR A 42 11.66 -15.47 45.41
C TYR A 42 12.41 -16.77 45.68
N GLN A 43 11.96 -17.48 46.71
CA GLN A 43 12.31 -18.87 47.01
C GLN A 43 11.73 -19.80 45.93
N GLN A 44 12.56 -20.70 45.40
CA GLN A 44 12.17 -21.78 44.50
C GLN A 44 11.53 -22.95 45.28
N PRO A 45 10.49 -23.61 44.72
CA PRO A 45 10.19 -25.00 45.05
C PRO A 45 10.96 -25.95 44.12
N GLN A 46 11.66 -26.91 44.73
CA GLN A 46 12.19 -28.12 44.09
C GLN A 46 11.06 -28.96 43.50
N ASN A 47 11.24 -29.48 42.27
CA ASN A 47 11.48 -30.91 42.03
C ASN A 47 11.23 -31.28 40.54
N ASN A 48 12.28 -31.70 39.84
CA ASN A 48 12.43 -33.00 39.15
C ASN A 48 13.49 -32.92 38.04
N GLN A 49 14.41 -33.88 38.12
CA GLN A 49 15.67 -33.97 37.40
C GLN A 49 15.50 -34.50 35.97
N GLN A 50 16.09 -33.82 34.98
CA GLN A 50 16.60 -34.42 33.74
C GLN A 50 17.95 -33.77 33.39
N PRO A 51 18.96 -34.54 32.93
CA PRO A 51 20.33 -34.07 32.80
C PRO A 51 20.53 -33.11 31.60
N PRO A 52 21.43 -32.11 31.69
CA PRO A 52 21.60 -31.08 30.67
C PRO A 52 22.48 -31.54 29.50
N GLN A 53 22.00 -31.34 28.27
CA GLN A 53 22.86 -31.32 27.09
C GLN A 53 23.66 -30.01 27.04
N GLN A 54 24.97 -30.17 26.96
CA GLN A 54 25.97 -29.12 26.95
C GLN A 54 26.04 -28.51 25.53
N TYR A 55 25.63 -27.27 25.36
CA TYR A 55 25.96 -26.47 24.17
C TYR A 55 26.86 -25.32 24.59
N ASN A 56 28.09 -25.34 24.08
CA ASN A 56 29.11 -24.30 24.22
C ASN A 56 28.60 -22.95 23.67
N GLN A 57 28.71 -21.89 24.47
CA GLN A 57 28.70 -20.51 23.97
C GLN A 57 30.06 -20.18 23.32
N PRO A 58 30.09 -19.53 22.15
CA PRO A 58 31.28 -18.84 21.68
C PRO A 58 31.37 -17.40 22.26
N PRO A 59 32.57 -16.79 22.30
CA PRO A 59 32.86 -15.60 23.08
C PRO A 59 32.37 -14.30 22.42
N GLN A 60 32.00 -13.32 23.26
CA GLN A 60 31.70 -11.94 22.88
C GLN A 60 32.94 -11.24 22.34
N GLY A 61 32.89 -10.82 21.07
CA GLY A 61 33.88 -9.94 20.45
C GLY A 61 33.32 -8.52 20.30
N ASP A 62 34.11 -7.55 20.72
CA ASP A 62 33.92 -6.11 20.50
C ASP A 62 33.73 -5.78 19.01
N TRP A 63 32.53 -5.35 18.64
CA TRP A 63 32.30 -4.62 17.38
C TRP A 63 31.40 -3.42 17.63
N GLN A 64 32.03 -2.25 17.79
CA GLN A 64 31.38 -0.97 17.57
C GLN A 64 30.96 -0.90 16.10
N GLN A 65 29.66 -0.99 15.82
CA GLN A 65 29.12 -0.73 14.49
C GLN A 65 29.14 0.78 14.20
N PRO A 66 29.77 1.26 13.12
CA PRO A 66 29.56 2.63 12.67
C PRO A 66 28.12 2.81 12.18
N ALA A 67 27.54 3.98 12.43
CA ALA A 67 26.19 4.33 12.00
C ALA A 67 26.01 4.12 10.48
N PRO A 68 24.89 3.55 10.02
CA PRO A 68 24.69 3.29 8.60
C PRO A 68 24.62 4.59 7.79
N ALA A 69 25.30 4.58 6.64
CA ALA A 69 25.29 5.67 5.67
C ALA A 69 23.87 5.90 5.12
N TYR A 70 23.48 7.16 5.03
CA TYR A 70 22.22 7.60 4.42
C TYR A 70 22.07 6.98 3.02
N GLY A 71 21.09 6.09 2.84
CA GLY A 71 20.73 5.51 1.54
C GLY A 71 20.81 3.97 1.42
N ALA A 72 21.17 3.23 2.47
CA ALA A 72 21.10 1.76 2.40
C ALA A 72 19.64 1.27 2.51
N PRO A 73 19.16 0.40 1.61
CA PRO A 73 17.83 -0.18 1.72
C PRO A 73 17.71 -0.99 3.02
N ALA A 74 16.57 -0.84 3.70
CA ALA A 74 16.23 -1.67 4.84
C ALA A 74 16.29 -3.15 4.43
N TYR A 75 16.82 -3.97 5.33
CA TYR A 75 17.05 -5.40 5.13
C TYR A 75 15.82 -6.08 4.50
N GLY A 76 15.95 -6.53 3.24
CA GLY A 76 14.90 -7.26 2.52
C GLY A 76 14.12 -6.49 1.43
N ALA A 77 14.39 -5.20 1.20
CA ALA A 77 13.78 -4.50 0.06
C ALA A 77 14.55 -4.83 -1.25
N PRO A 78 13.89 -5.35 -2.30
CA PRO A 78 14.55 -5.56 -3.59
C PRO A 78 15.05 -4.23 -4.15
N ALA A 79 16.29 -4.23 -4.66
CA ALA A 79 16.86 -3.09 -5.37
C ALA A 79 15.95 -2.75 -6.56
N GLN A 80 15.30 -1.60 -6.48
CA GLN A 80 14.36 -1.18 -7.50
C GLN A 80 15.12 -0.64 -8.73
N PRO A 81 14.77 -1.05 -9.95
CA PRO A 81 15.53 -0.72 -11.17
C PRO A 81 15.56 0.78 -11.51
N TYR A 82 14.74 1.61 -10.87
CA TYR A 82 14.68 3.06 -11.12
C TYR A 82 15.63 3.88 -10.22
N ALA A 83 16.25 3.29 -9.19
CA ALA A 83 16.98 4.05 -8.17
C ALA A 83 18.35 4.58 -8.61
N GLN A 84 18.89 4.14 -9.76
CA GLN A 84 20.31 4.32 -10.09
C GLN A 84 20.64 5.24 -11.26
N SER A 85 19.68 5.76 -12.03
CA SER A 85 20.00 6.39 -13.33
C SER A 85 19.58 7.87 -13.51
N TYR A 86 18.97 8.52 -12.52
CA TYR A 86 18.53 9.91 -12.66
C TYR A 86 19.24 10.81 -11.64
N GLY A 87 19.91 11.86 -12.13
CA GLY A 87 20.80 12.73 -11.35
C GLY A 87 20.16 13.38 -10.11
N GLY A 88 20.37 12.74 -8.95
CA GLY A 88 19.86 13.20 -7.65
C GLY A 88 18.36 12.99 -7.44
N ALA A 89 17.85 13.35 -6.26
CA ALA A 89 16.45 13.12 -5.90
C ALA A 89 15.44 13.76 -6.86
N LYS A 90 15.75 14.96 -7.39
CA LYS A 90 14.93 15.62 -8.43
C LYS A 90 14.77 14.77 -9.69
N GLY A 91 15.86 14.15 -10.15
CA GLY A 91 15.85 13.28 -11.32
C GLY A 91 14.99 12.04 -11.08
N GLN A 92 15.08 11.44 -9.89
CA GLN A 92 14.26 10.29 -9.52
C GLN A 92 12.76 10.64 -9.46
N ILE A 93 12.39 11.81 -8.93
CA ILE A 93 11.01 12.31 -8.97
C ILE A 93 10.53 12.46 -10.42
N ALA A 94 11.33 13.13 -11.27
CA ALA A 94 10.98 13.34 -12.67
C ALA A 94 10.81 12.02 -13.43
N GLY A 95 11.70 11.04 -13.22
CA GLY A 95 11.61 9.71 -13.82
C GLY A 95 10.37 8.93 -13.34
N ALA A 96 10.06 8.99 -12.04
CA ALA A 96 8.86 8.34 -11.49
C ALA A 96 7.56 8.96 -12.03
N ILE A 97 7.53 10.28 -12.24
CA ILE A 97 6.35 10.98 -12.79
C ILE A 97 6.22 10.73 -14.30
N GLN A 98 7.33 10.75 -15.05
CA GLN A 98 7.32 10.44 -16.48
C GLN A 98 6.81 9.02 -16.77
N ASN A 99 7.11 8.06 -15.89
CA ASN A 99 6.67 6.68 -16.05
C ASN A 99 5.19 6.43 -15.75
N ARG A 100 4.44 7.42 -15.24
CA ARG A 100 3.01 7.25 -14.89
C ARG A 100 2.17 6.78 -16.07
N GLY A 101 2.45 7.25 -17.29
CA GLY A 101 1.70 6.87 -18.48
C GLY A 101 1.83 5.38 -18.86
N MET A 102 2.82 4.68 -18.32
CA MET A 102 3.01 3.23 -18.52
C MET A 102 2.41 2.39 -17.40
N THR A 103 2.41 2.90 -16.16
CA THR A 103 1.97 2.14 -14.97
C THR A 103 0.51 2.40 -14.60
N ASP A 104 0.03 3.62 -14.84
CA ASP A 104 -1.27 4.10 -14.40
C ASP A 104 -2.30 3.93 -15.55
N ASP A 105 -2.54 2.68 -15.97
CA ASP A 105 -3.46 2.35 -17.06
C ASP A 105 -4.92 2.67 -16.68
N ILE A 106 -5.45 3.76 -17.25
CA ILE A 106 -6.85 4.18 -17.11
C ILE A 106 -7.74 3.25 -17.93
N MET A 107 -8.53 2.45 -17.22
CA MET A 107 -9.42 1.48 -17.85
C MET A 107 -10.83 2.05 -18.03
N SER A 108 -11.40 1.91 -19.23
CA SER A 108 -12.81 2.24 -19.48
C SER A 108 -13.75 1.36 -18.66
N GLY A 109 -14.89 1.91 -18.26
CA GLY A 109 -15.95 1.16 -17.57
C GLY A 109 -16.52 -0.02 -18.38
N ILE A 110 -16.33 -0.06 -19.70
CA ILE A 110 -16.80 -1.17 -20.55
C ILE A 110 -16.16 -2.52 -20.17
N TRP A 111 -14.98 -2.49 -19.53
CA TRP A 111 -14.29 -3.70 -19.09
C TRP A 111 -15.11 -4.53 -18.09
N ILE A 112 -16.13 -3.97 -17.43
CA ILE A 112 -17.04 -4.75 -16.56
C ILE A 112 -17.78 -5.84 -17.33
N LEU A 113 -17.99 -5.68 -18.63
CA LEU A 113 -18.69 -6.66 -19.47
C LEU A 113 -17.75 -7.80 -19.94
N TRP A 114 -16.43 -7.64 -19.77
CA TRP A 114 -15.44 -8.57 -20.28
C TRP A 114 -15.63 -10.01 -19.80
N PRO A 115 -15.95 -10.31 -18.52
CA PRO A 115 -16.16 -11.68 -18.08
C PRO A 115 -17.28 -12.41 -18.87
N VAL A 116 -18.36 -11.70 -19.19
CA VAL A 116 -19.46 -12.25 -20.00
C VAL A 116 -19.02 -12.42 -21.44
N LEU A 117 -18.37 -11.41 -22.01
CA LEU A 117 -17.87 -11.47 -23.39
C LEU A 117 -16.87 -12.62 -23.57
N ALA A 118 -15.97 -12.84 -22.61
CA ALA A 118 -15.00 -13.93 -22.61
C ALA A 118 -15.69 -15.30 -22.61
N ILE A 119 -16.75 -15.48 -21.82
CA ILE A 119 -17.52 -16.73 -21.78
C ILE A 119 -18.27 -16.95 -23.10
N VAL A 120 -18.97 -15.92 -23.61
CA VAL A 120 -19.74 -16.03 -24.87
C VAL A 120 -18.82 -16.35 -26.03
N LEU A 121 -17.71 -15.61 -26.19
CA LEU A 121 -16.72 -15.87 -27.22
C LEU A 121 -16.07 -17.25 -27.05
N GLY A 122 -15.76 -17.64 -25.81
CA GLY A 122 -15.23 -18.95 -25.49
C GLY A 122 -16.15 -20.09 -25.92
N VAL A 123 -17.44 -20.01 -25.63
CA VAL A 123 -18.45 -21.00 -26.05
C VAL A 123 -18.55 -21.10 -27.58
N ILE A 124 -18.58 -19.96 -28.28
CA ILE A 124 -18.61 -19.92 -29.74
C ILE A 124 -17.37 -20.61 -30.33
N ILE A 125 -16.19 -20.28 -29.81
CA ILE A 125 -14.91 -20.86 -30.26
C ILE A 125 -14.88 -22.36 -29.97
N MET A 126 -15.29 -22.79 -28.77
CA MET A 126 -15.36 -24.21 -28.41
C MET A 126 -16.29 -24.99 -29.34
N ALA A 127 -17.48 -24.47 -29.64
CA ALA A 127 -18.43 -25.11 -30.54
C ALA A 127 -17.88 -25.21 -31.98
N ALA A 128 -17.28 -24.13 -32.48
CA ALA A 128 -16.67 -24.11 -33.81
C ALA A 128 -15.52 -25.13 -33.91
N LEU A 129 -14.62 -25.16 -32.92
CA LEU A 129 -13.51 -26.11 -32.89
C LEU A 129 -13.99 -27.55 -32.75
N PHE A 130 -15.06 -27.81 -31.98
CA PHE A 130 -15.66 -29.13 -31.88
C PHE A 130 -16.19 -29.64 -33.23
N ILE A 131 -16.83 -28.76 -34.02
CA ILE A 131 -17.33 -29.12 -35.36
C ILE A 131 -16.17 -29.51 -36.30
N VAL A 132 -15.04 -28.82 -36.22
CA VAL A 132 -13.91 -29.02 -37.15
C VAL A 132 -13.01 -30.20 -36.74
N ILE A 133 -12.69 -30.32 -35.46
CA ILE A 133 -11.67 -31.27 -34.95
C ILE A 133 -12.14 -32.10 -33.74
N GLY A 134 -13.44 -32.15 -33.48
CA GLY A 134 -14.04 -33.00 -32.44
C GLY A 134 -13.56 -32.65 -31.03
N TRP A 135 -13.34 -33.68 -30.20
CA TRP A 135 -12.97 -33.53 -28.79
C TRP A 135 -11.67 -32.76 -28.55
N ILE A 136 -10.70 -32.84 -29.47
CA ILE A 136 -9.46 -32.04 -29.39
C ILE A 136 -9.79 -30.54 -29.43
N GLY A 137 -10.80 -30.17 -30.23
CA GLY A 137 -11.29 -28.80 -30.33
C GLY A 137 -11.86 -28.25 -29.04
N LEU A 138 -12.52 -29.09 -28.23
CA LEU A 138 -13.02 -28.69 -26.92
C LEU A 138 -11.89 -28.38 -25.94
N ILE A 139 -10.81 -29.18 -25.95
CA ILE A 139 -9.65 -28.93 -25.08
C ILE A 139 -9.00 -27.60 -25.46
N ILE A 140 -8.77 -27.37 -26.76
CA ILE A 140 -8.17 -26.11 -27.25
C ILE A 140 -9.08 -24.92 -26.92
N GLY A 141 -10.38 -25.04 -27.20
CA GLY A 141 -11.35 -23.98 -26.93
C GLY A 141 -11.48 -23.67 -25.44
N LEU A 142 -11.38 -24.67 -24.55
CA LEU A 142 -11.35 -24.46 -23.10
C LEU A 142 -10.13 -23.62 -22.69
N VAL A 143 -8.93 -23.96 -23.19
CA VAL A 143 -7.71 -23.19 -22.90
C VAL A 143 -7.85 -21.74 -23.38
N ILE A 144 -8.36 -21.52 -24.59
CA ILE A 144 -8.61 -20.18 -25.13
C ILE A 144 -9.60 -19.42 -24.23
N THR A 145 -10.68 -20.05 -23.81
CA THR A 145 -11.68 -19.45 -22.92
C THR A 145 -11.06 -19.02 -21.59
N LEU A 146 -10.22 -19.87 -20.97
CA LEU A 146 -9.53 -19.54 -19.72
C LEU A 146 -8.56 -18.37 -19.89
N VAL A 147 -7.85 -18.29 -21.02
CA VAL A 147 -6.99 -17.14 -21.36
C VAL A 147 -7.83 -15.87 -21.49
N LEU A 148 -8.92 -15.90 -22.26
CA LEU A 148 -9.81 -14.75 -22.42
C LEU A 148 -10.37 -14.27 -21.06
N TYR A 149 -10.84 -15.21 -20.23
CA TYR A 149 -11.37 -14.91 -18.90
C TYR A 149 -10.30 -14.25 -18.00
N SER A 150 -9.05 -14.69 -18.10
CA SER A 150 -7.93 -14.19 -17.29
C SER A 150 -7.50 -12.76 -17.61
N ILE A 151 -7.80 -12.23 -18.81
CA ILE A 151 -7.29 -10.92 -19.27
C ILE A 151 -7.67 -9.79 -18.33
N LEU A 152 -8.93 -9.70 -17.90
CA LEU A 152 -9.38 -8.62 -17.02
C LEU A 152 -8.65 -8.65 -15.67
N ASN A 153 -8.63 -9.81 -15.01
CA ASN A 153 -7.96 -9.96 -13.72
C ASN A 153 -6.46 -9.65 -13.82
N TYR A 154 -5.80 -10.11 -14.90
CA TYR A 154 -4.40 -9.78 -15.16
C TYR A 154 -4.19 -8.27 -15.29
N LYS A 155 -5.01 -7.58 -16.09
CA LYS A 155 -4.91 -6.12 -16.25
C LYS A 155 -5.08 -5.38 -14.92
N LEU A 156 -6.06 -5.76 -14.11
CA LEU A 156 -6.34 -5.14 -12.81
C LEU A 156 -5.20 -5.37 -11.80
N LEU A 157 -4.69 -6.60 -11.73
CA LEU A 157 -3.55 -6.95 -10.87
C LEU A 157 -2.27 -6.23 -11.32
N LYS A 158 -2.02 -6.21 -12.64
CA LYS A 158 -0.84 -5.58 -13.23
C LYS A 158 -0.80 -4.09 -12.93
N ARG A 159 -1.86 -3.35 -13.23
CA ARG A 159 -1.89 -1.89 -13.02
C ARG A 159 -1.76 -1.52 -11.53
N MET A 160 -2.37 -2.30 -10.63
CA MET A 160 -2.22 -2.10 -9.19
C MET A 160 -0.77 -2.31 -8.74
N ASP A 161 -0.12 -3.38 -9.22
CA ASP A 161 1.25 -3.72 -8.86
C ASP A 161 2.27 -2.72 -9.42
N GLU A 162 2.13 -2.34 -10.69
CA GLU A 162 2.99 -1.37 -11.36
C GLU A 162 2.86 0.03 -10.75
N HIS A 163 1.63 0.46 -10.49
CA HIS A 163 1.37 1.73 -9.83
C HIS A 163 1.98 1.76 -8.42
N ARG A 164 1.76 0.73 -7.59
CA ARG A 164 2.35 0.64 -6.25
C ARG A 164 3.87 0.79 -6.27
N LYS A 165 4.53 0.11 -7.21
CA LYS A 165 6.00 0.17 -7.37
C LYS A 165 6.47 1.58 -7.75
N ARG A 166 5.77 2.23 -8.68
CA ARG A 166 6.06 3.63 -9.07
C ARG A 166 5.81 4.60 -7.92
N GLU A 167 4.73 4.43 -7.17
CA GLU A 167 4.42 5.32 -6.05
C GLU A 167 5.47 5.18 -4.94
N MET A 168 5.91 3.95 -4.64
CA MET A 168 7.01 3.73 -3.71
C MET A 168 8.30 4.43 -4.16
N ALA A 169 8.61 4.41 -5.46
CA ALA A 169 9.70 5.18 -6.06
C ALA A 169 9.57 6.67 -5.75
N LEU A 170 8.39 7.19 -6.04
CA LEU A 170 8.08 8.59 -5.91
C LEU A 170 8.16 9.05 -4.46
N ARG A 171 7.58 8.30 -3.51
CA ARG A 171 7.64 8.60 -2.07
C ARG A 171 9.07 8.68 -1.57
N MET A 172 9.89 7.68 -1.90
CA MET A 172 11.31 7.66 -1.50
C MET A 172 12.08 8.85 -2.10
N ALA A 173 11.85 9.16 -3.38
CA ALA A 173 12.51 10.28 -4.05
C ALA A 173 12.09 11.64 -3.46
N ILE A 174 10.81 11.82 -3.11
CA ILE A 174 10.30 13.02 -2.42
C ILE A 174 10.95 13.18 -1.05
N ILE A 175 11.04 12.11 -0.25
CA ILE A 175 11.69 12.14 1.07
C ILE A 175 13.17 12.55 0.91
N SER A 176 13.90 11.95 -0.04
CA SER A 176 15.30 12.31 -0.29
C SER A 176 15.44 13.77 -0.71
N TYR A 177 14.58 14.24 -1.62
CA TYR A 177 14.58 15.62 -2.09
C TYR A 177 14.36 16.62 -0.95
N LEU A 178 13.38 16.37 -0.08
CA LEU A 178 13.09 17.27 1.04
C LEU A 178 14.24 17.32 2.05
N LYS A 179 14.89 16.18 2.31
CA LYS A 179 16.08 16.11 3.18
C LYS A 179 17.26 16.88 2.59
N GLU A 180 17.58 16.63 1.31
CA GLU A 180 18.62 17.34 0.58
C GLU A 180 18.34 18.85 0.58
N LYS A 181 17.11 19.25 0.24
CA LYS A 181 16.73 20.66 0.18
C LYS A 181 16.74 21.33 1.55
N GLY A 182 16.33 20.62 2.60
CA GLY A 182 16.42 21.08 3.98
C GLY A 182 17.87 21.29 4.42
N ALA A 183 18.80 20.41 4.03
CA ALA A 183 20.22 20.57 4.30
C ALA A 183 20.82 21.77 3.54
N GLU A 184 20.56 21.86 2.23
CA GLU A 184 21.02 22.97 1.37
C GLU A 184 20.58 24.34 1.91
N THR A 185 19.34 24.44 2.41
CA THR A 185 18.75 25.70 2.89
C THR A 185 18.96 25.94 4.37
N GLN A 186 19.69 25.07 5.08
CA GLN A 186 19.87 25.10 6.54
C GLN A 186 18.55 25.06 7.33
N LYS A 187 17.50 24.47 6.74
CA LYS A 187 16.16 24.32 7.32
C LYS A 187 15.81 22.89 7.71
N ALA A 188 16.77 21.97 7.71
CA ALA A 188 16.55 20.55 8.02
C ALA A 188 15.79 20.34 9.35
N GLN A 189 16.13 21.11 10.39
CA GLN A 189 15.46 21.01 11.69
C GLN A 189 14.00 21.48 11.64
N LEU A 190 13.65 22.42 10.76
CA LEU A 190 12.28 22.95 10.65
C LEU A 190 11.30 21.93 10.08
N ILE A 191 11.79 21.01 9.23
CA ILE A 191 10.98 19.98 8.56
C ILE A 191 11.12 18.58 9.17
N ALA A 192 11.87 18.44 10.28
CA ALA A 192 12.21 17.13 10.84
C ALA A 192 10.97 16.29 11.20
N ASN A 193 9.91 16.94 11.72
CA ASN A 193 8.65 16.29 12.05
C ASN A 193 7.93 15.77 10.81
N GLU A 194 7.89 16.56 9.73
CA GLU A 194 7.29 16.15 8.46
C GLU A 194 8.07 15.00 7.82
N ILE A 195 9.40 15.05 7.84
CA ILE A 195 10.24 13.96 7.34
C ILE A 195 9.95 12.66 8.10
N SER A 196 9.90 12.71 9.43
CA SER A 196 9.57 11.55 10.27
C SER A 196 8.18 10.97 9.94
N ALA A 197 7.18 11.82 9.73
CA ALA A 197 5.84 11.40 9.33
C ALA A 197 5.84 10.75 7.93
N LEU A 198 6.54 11.33 6.95
CA LEU A 198 6.66 10.79 5.59
C LEU A 198 7.33 9.41 5.59
N GLU A 199 8.40 9.24 6.35
CA GLU A 199 9.10 7.95 6.51
C GLU A 199 8.19 6.92 7.17
N SER A 200 7.46 7.30 8.21
CA SER A 200 6.50 6.42 8.89
C SER A 200 5.39 5.95 7.94
N ILE A 201 4.80 6.86 7.15
CA ILE A 201 3.76 6.52 6.16
C ILE A 201 4.34 5.60 5.08
N ASN A 202 5.55 5.88 4.59
CA ASN A 202 6.19 5.04 3.59
C ASN A 202 6.49 3.63 4.14
N GLN A 203 6.97 3.52 5.38
CA GLN A 203 7.19 2.22 6.04
C GLN A 203 5.87 1.46 6.25
N GLU A 204 4.81 2.14 6.69
CA GLU A 204 3.48 1.53 6.84
C GLU A 204 2.97 0.99 5.49
N ALA A 205 3.12 1.77 4.43
CA ALA A 205 2.72 1.34 3.10
C ALA A 205 3.54 0.15 2.61
N MET A 206 4.86 0.14 2.79
CA MET A 206 5.72 -1.01 2.45
C MET A 206 5.32 -2.29 3.21
N TYR A 207 4.87 -2.16 4.46
CA TYR A 207 4.41 -3.30 5.26
C TYR A 207 3.03 -3.81 4.84
N LYS A 208 2.07 -2.92 4.59
CA LYS A 208 0.67 -3.27 4.27
C LYS A 208 0.48 -3.65 2.80
N GLU A 209 1.16 -2.96 1.90
CA GLU A 209 0.99 -3.10 0.44
C GLU A 209 1.95 -4.14 -0.11
N LYS A 210 1.71 -5.40 0.25
CA LYS A 210 2.54 -6.54 -0.17
C LYS A 210 2.58 -6.67 -1.69
N GLU A 211 3.75 -7.06 -2.18
CA GLU A 211 3.92 -7.41 -3.58
C GLU A 211 3.05 -8.62 -3.96
N ARG A 212 2.34 -8.48 -5.08
CA ARG A 212 1.46 -9.52 -5.62
C ARG A 212 1.80 -9.68 -7.07
N THR A 213 2.50 -10.77 -7.42
CA THR A 213 2.89 -11.04 -8.80
C THR A 213 1.64 -11.21 -9.68
N PRO A 214 1.40 -10.33 -10.67
CA PRO A 214 0.14 -10.33 -11.41
C PRO A 214 -0.15 -11.66 -12.09
N VAL A 215 0.88 -12.32 -12.63
CA VAL A 215 0.78 -13.62 -13.30
C VAL A 215 0.28 -14.71 -12.35
N LEU A 216 0.91 -14.88 -11.19
CA LEU A 216 0.53 -15.91 -10.22
C LEU A 216 -0.91 -15.72 -9.75
N TRP A 217 -1.26 -14.50 -9.34
CA TRP A 217 -2.61 -14.22 -8.84
C TRP A 217 -3.68 -14.33 -9.91
N THR A 218 -3.34 -14.08 -11.18
CA THR A 218 -4.24 -14.35 -12.31
C THR A 218 -4.51 -15.84 -12.45
N PHE A 219 -3.48 -16.69 -12.43
CA PHE A 219 -3.68 -18.14 -12.48
C PHE A 219 -4.48 -18.66 -11.28
N LEU A 220 -4.19 -18.16 -10.08
CA LEU A 220 -4.95 -18.51 -8.88
C LEU A 220 -6.41 -18.05 -8.98
N SER A 221 -6.70 -16.93 -9.66
CA SER A 221 -8.06 -16.43 -9.86
C SER A 221 -8.94 -17.30 -10.79
N LEU A 222 -8.38 -18.31 -11.46
CA LEU A 222 -9.18 -19.28 -12.21
C LEU A 222 -10.03 -20.18 -11.30
N PHE A 223 -9.64 -20.31 -10.02
CA PHE A 223 -10.45 -21.00 -9.02
C PHE A 223 -11.50 -20.03 -8.45
N PRO A 224 -12.82 -20.33 -8.54
CA PRO A 224 -13.87 -19.37 -8.18
C PRO A 224 -13.76 -18.79 -6.77
N ILE A 225 -13.42 -19.62 -5.78
CA ILE A 225 -13.25 -19.17 -4.38
C ILE A 225 -12.08 -18.21 -4.26
N ILE A 226 -10.96 -18.51 -4.92
CA ILE A 226 -9.77 -17.65 -4.90
C ILE A 226 -10.02 -16.36 -5.72
N ASN A 227 -10.82 -16.41 -6.78
CA ASN A 227 -11.24 -15.21 -7.52
C ASN A 227 -11.93 -14.20 -6.59
N TYR A 228 -12.80 -14.64 -5.69
CA TYR A 228 -13.43 -13.74 -4.73
C TYR A 228 -12.42 -13.12 -3.76
N VAL A 229 -11.38 -13.86 -3.37
CA VAL A 229 -10.27 -13.29 -2.57
C VAL A 229 -9.50 -12.24 -3.38
N VAL A 230 -9.23 -12.51 -4.65
CA VAL A 230 -8.57 -11.58 -5.57
C VAL A 230 -9.35 -10.28 -5.71
N MET A 231 -10.64 -10.40 -5.99
CA MET A 231 -11.51 -9.25 -6.12
C MET A 231 -11.69 -8.49 -4.81
N TYR A 232 -11.72 -9.18 -3.66
CA TYR A 232 -11.77 -8.53 -2.35
C TYR A 232 -10.58 -7.60 -2.13
N PHE A 233 -9.34 -8.10 -2.29
CA PHE A 233 -8.18 -7.23 -2.06
C PHE A 233 -8.00 -6.18 -3.17
N LEU A 234 -8.43 -6.44 -4.41
CA LEU A 234 -8.44 -5.44 -5.48
C LEU A 234 -9.41 -4.30 -5.18
N ALA A 235 -10.51 -4.57 -4.48
CA ALA A 235 -11.49 -3.57 -4.06
C ALA A 235 -11.06 -2.83 -2.78
N GLU A 236 -10.31 -3.49 -1.89
CA GLU A 236 -9.79 -2.90 -0.66
C GLU A 236 -8.59 -1.97 -0.90
N PHE A 237 -7.70 -2.36 -1.81
CA PHE A 237 -6.45 -1.65 -2.06
C PHE A 237 -6.63 -0.14 -2.35
N PRO A 238 -7.48 0.30 -3.29
CA PRO A 238 -7.52 1.71 -3.70
C PRO A 238 -7.83 2.66 -2.54
N PHE A 239 -8.82 2.33 -1.70
CA PHE A 239 -9.23 3.19 -0.58
C PHE A 239 -8.10 3.37 0.45
N ASP A 240 -7.53 2.24 0.89
CA ASP A 240 -6.46 2.24 1.88
C ASP A 240 -5.20 2.93 1.35
N HIS A 241 -4.89 2.71 0.07
CA HIS A 241 -3.77 3.31 -0.63
C HIS A 241 -3.95 4.82 -0.78
N ASP A 242 -5.09 5.28 -1.29
CA ASP A 242 -5.43 6.70 -1.46
C ASP A 242 -5.41 7.46 -0.14
N LYS A 243 -5.89 6.84 0.96
CA LYS A 243 -5.81 7.43 2.30
C LYS A 243 -4.37 7.68 2.75
N ARG A 244 -3.47 6.71 2.54
CA ARG A 244 -2.04 6.86 2.86
C ARG A 244 -1.36 7.88 1.96
N TRP A 245 -1.63 7.83 0.67
CA TRP A 245 -1.14 8.79 -0.31
C TRP A 245 -1.57 10.22 0.04
N HIS A 246 -2.84 10.41 0.41
CA HIS A 246 -3.35 11.71 0.81
C HIS A 246 -2.61 12.26 2.05
N ALA A 247 -2.42 11.43 3.08
CA ALA A 247 -1.62 11.82 4.24
C ALA A 247 -0.17 12.16 3.85
N PHE A 248 0.44 11.35 2.99
CA PHE A 248 1.81 11.58 2.49
C PHE A 248 1.94 12.93 1.77
N THR A 249 0.99 13.26 0.88
CA THR A 249 1.02 14.53 0.15
C THR A 249 0.82 15.72 1.09
N GLN A 250 -0.04 15.63 2.11
CA GLN A 250 -0.23 16.70 3.11
C GLN A 250 1.06 17.03 3.86
N TYR A 251 1.81 16.02 4.32
CA TYR A 251 3.10 16.24 4.97
C TYR A 251 4.16 16.74 3.99
N THR A 252 4.10 16.32 2.72
CA THR A 252 4.98 16.84 1.67
C THR A 252 4.73 18.33 1.46
N GLN A 253 3.46 18.75 1.39
CA GLN A 253 3.09 20.16 1.30
C GLN A 253 3.59 20.96 2.51
N ALA A 254 3.37 20.46 3.73
CA ALA A 254 3.81 21.13 4.94
C ALA A 254 5.34 21.33 4.95
N ALA A 255 6.11 20.31 4.55
CA ALA A 255 7.56 20.42 4.42
C ALA A 255 7.97 21.44 3.35
N CYS A 256 7.37 21.35 2.15
CA CYS A 256 7.61 22.28 1.05
C CYS A 256 7.35 23.73 1.45
N GLN A 257 6.24 24.03 2.12
CA GLN A 257 5.91 25.39 2.56
C GLN A 257 6.97 25.97 3.50
N LYS A 258 7.49 25.19 4.45
CA LYS A 258 8.59 25.61 5.34
C LYS A 258 9.89 25.86 4.58
N LEU A 259 10.12 25.10 3.51
CA LEU A 259 11.26 25.30 2.60
C LEU A 259 11.05 26.46 1.60
N GLY A 260 9.87 27.07 1.56
CA GLY A 260 9.54 28.15 0.61
C GLY A 260 9.12 27.65 -0.78
N ILE A 261 8.74 26.37 -0.89
CA ILE A 261 8.22 25.75 -2.10
C ILE A 261 6.69 25.72 -1.99
N ASN A 262 6.00 26.28 -2.99
CA ASN A 262 4.55 26.35 -2.96
C ASN A 262 3.92 25.23 -3.81
N ILE A 263 3.44 24.19 -3.14
CA ILE A 263 2.62 23.13 -3.74
C ILE A 263 1.28 23.08 -3.02
N MET A 264 0.22 22.74 -3.75
CA MET A 264 -1.12 22.59 -3.21
C MET A 264 -1.62 21.15 -3.43
N THR A 265 -1.98 20.49 -2.35
CA THR A 265 -2.62 19.19 -2.39
C THR A 265 -4.14 19.37 -2.40
N PRO A 266 -4.87 18.53 -3.16
CA PRO A 266 -6.32 18.44 -2.99
C PRO A 266 -6.65 18.21 -1.51
N SER A 267 -7.71 18.83 -0.99
CA SER A 267 -8.04 18.78 0.44
C SER A 267 -8.82 17.53 0.87
N TRP A 268 -9.09 16.58 -0.04
CA TRP A 268 -9.81 15.35 0.27
C TRP A 268 -9.22 14.12 -0.44
N SER A 269 -9.36 12.96 0.21
CA SER A 269 -9.22 11.65 -0.43
C SER A 269 -10.33 11.46 -1.46
N THR A 270 -9.99 10.92 -2.63
CA THR A 270 -10.93 10.82 -3.75
C THR A 270 -11.85 9.61 -3.68
N ILE A 271 -11.50 8.64 -2.83
CA ILE A 271 -12.19 7.36 -2.74
C ILE A 271 -13.00 7.26 -1.46
N LYS A 272 -14.26 6.87 -1.61
CA LYS A 272 -15.17 6.65 -0.48
C LYS A 272 -14.95 5.27 0.12
N GLU A 273 -14.98 5.19 1.44
CA GLU A 273 -14.98 3.92 2.16
C GLU A 273 -16.22 3.10 1.81
N ARG A 274 -16.03 1.79 1.59
CA ARG A 274 -17.12 0.84 1.36
C ARG A 274 -16.86 -0.45 2.10
N SER A 275 -17.94 -1.10 2.54
CA SER A 275 -17.84 -2.43 3.14
C SER A 275 -17.63 -3.49 2.07
N ASN A 276 -16.38 -3.91 1.86
CA ASN A 276 -16.04 -5.00 0.95
C ASN A 276 -16.59 -6.35 1.42
N VAL A 277 -16.78 -6.52 2.74
CA VAL A 277 -17.46 -7.69 3.33
C VAL A 277 -18.92 -7.74 2.92
N LEU A 278 -19.63 -6.61 2.96
CA LEU A 278 -21.01 -6.55 2.49
C LEU A 278 -21.09 -6.90 0.99
N LEU A 279 -20.20 -6.35 0.17
CA LEU A 279 -20.16 -6.66 -1.26
C LEU A 279 -19.87 -8.15 -1.52
N LEU A 280 -18.99 -8.77 -0.72
CA LEU A 280 -18.72 -10.21 -0.79
C LEU A 280 -19.98 -11.02 -0.46
N ILE A 281 -20.66 -10.73 0.65
CA ILE A 281 -21.91 -11.41 1.04
C ILE A 281 -22.96 -11.26 -0.06
N LEU A 282 -23.15 -10.04 -0.58
CA LEU A 282 -24.10 -9.78 -1.65
C LEU A 282 -23.73 -10.51 -2.95
N THR A 283 -22.45 -10.67 -3.26
CA THR A 283 -21.99 -11.42 -4.44
C THR A 283 -22.28 -12.92 -4.31
N LEU A 284 -22.14 -13.48 -3.10
CA LEU A 284 -22.49 -14.87 -2.83
C LEU A 284 -23.99 -15.14 -2.91
N LEU A 285 -24.83 -14.17 -2.51
CA LEU A 285 -26.28 -14.26 -2.60
C LEU A 285 -26.81 -13.96 -4.01
N PHE A 286 -26.19 -13.00 -4.69
CA PHE A 286 -26.61 -12.47 -5.98
C PHE A 286 -25.39 -12.32 -6.90
N GLY A 287 -25.09 -13.34 -7.70
CA GLY A 287 -23.89 -13.38 -8.56
C GLY A 287 -23.74 -12.17 -9.49
N ILE A 288 -24.83 -11.50 -9.87
CA ILE A 288 -24.83 -10.25 -10.65
C ILE A 288 -24.04 -9.11 -9.98
N VAL A 289 -23.88 -9.12 -8.66
CA VAL A 289 -23.14 -8.09 -7.90
C VAL A 289 -21.65 -8.06 -8.28
N VAL A 290 -21.12 -9.13 -8.89
CA VAL A 290 -19.74 -9.16 -9.41
C VAL A 290 -19.44 -8.01 -10.38
N PHE A 291 -20.43 -7.55 -11.17
CA PHE A 291 -20.27 -6.43 -12.10
C PHE A 291 -20.09 -5.10 -11.37
N ILE A 292 -20.80 -4.91 -10.25
CA ILE A 292 -20.64 -3.75 -9.37
C ILE A 292 -19.24 -3.77 -8.75
N TRP A 293 -18.74 -4.96 -8.41
CA TRP A 293 -17.40 -5.15 -7.89
C TRP A 293 -16.32 -4.74 -8.90
N TYR A 294 -16.39 -5.23 -10.13
CA TYR A 294 -15.47 -4.78 -11.19
C TYR A 294 -15.59 -3.28 -11.48
N TYR A 295 -16.80 -2.72 -11.46
CA TYR A 295 -17.00 -1.29 -11.63
C TYR A 295 -16.22 -0.48 -10.58
N PHE A 296 -16.35 -0.84 -9.30
CA PHE A 296 -15.64 -0.15 -8.22
C PHE A 296 -14.12 -0.31 -8.30
N ILE A 297 -13.63 -1.52 -8.55
CA ILE A 297 -12.18 -1.77 -8.71
C ILE A 297 -11.60 -0.94 -9.85
N ILE A 298 -12.34 -0.81 -10.96
CA ILE A 298 -11.91 -0.02 -12.12
C ILE A 298 -11.92 1.47 -11.77
N LYS A 299 -13.07 1.96 -11.30
CA LYS A 299 -13.33 3.38 -11.07
C LYS A 299 -12.40 3.95 -10.01
N ASP A 300 -12.26 3.29 -8.87
CA ASP A 300 -11.56 3.86 -7.71
C ASP A 300 -10.09 4.09 -8.00
N LEU A 301 -9.44 3.14 -8.66
CA LEU A 301 -8.04 3.29 -9.01
C LEU A 301 -7.85 4.33 -10.14
N ASN A 302 -8.81 4.48 -11.06
CA ASN A 302 -8.76 5.56 -12.06
C ASN A 302 -8.87 6.95 -11.41
N ASP A 303 -9.79 7.09 -10.46
CA ASP A 303 -9.98 8.34 -9.70
C ASP A 303 -8.71 8.68 -8.91
N HIS A 304 -8.12 7.67 -8.26
CA HIS A 304 -6.85 7.80 -7.54
C HIS A 304 -5.72 8.29 -8.44
N PHE A 305 -5.51 7.64 -9.61
CA PHE A 305 -4.48 8.04 -10.56
C PHE A 305 -4.65 9.50 -10.97
N THR A 306 -5.88 9.89 -11.32
CA THR A 306 -6.18 11.25 -11.76
C THR A 306 -5.89 12.27 -10.66
N ALA A 307 -6.24 11.96 -9.41
CA ALA A 307 -5.97 12.80 -8.26
C ALA A 307 -4.47 12.94 -7.98
N GLN A 308 -3.74 11.84 -8.05
CA GLN A 308 -2.30 11.82 -7.86
C GLN A 308 -1.56 12.61 -8.95
N TRP A 309 -1.99 12.51 -10.22
CA TRP A 309 -1.36 13.25 -11.31
C TRP A 309 -1.43 14.77 -11.11
N GLN A 310 -2.53 15.28 -10.55
CA GLN A 310 -2.66 16.71 -10.23
C GLN A 310 -1.60 17.18 -9.21
N PHE A 311 -1.30 16.35 -8.22
CA PHE A 311 -0.22 16.62 -7.26
C PHE A 311 1.15 16.53 -7.94
N GLU A 312 1.40 15.47 -8.70
CA GLU A 312 2.66 15.24 -9.42
C GLU A 312 2.99 16.39 -10.37
N ASP A 313 2.00 16.89 -11.11
CA ASP A 313 2.17 18.00 -12.05
C ASP A 313 2.56 19.30 -11.34
N GLN A 314 1.93 19.58 -10.18
CA GLN A 314 2.28 20.73 -9.36
C GLN A 314 3.68 20.61 -8.77
N LEU A 315 4.04 19.43 -8.27
CA LEU A 315 5.38 19.18 -7.76
C LEU A 315 6.43 19.39 -8.85
N MET A 316 6.22 18.83 -10.05
CA MET A 316 7.12 19.01 -11.18
C MET A 316 7.26 20.46 -11.61
N ALA A 317 6.18 21.25 -11.56
CA ALA A 317 6.23 22.67 -11.88
C ALA A 317 7.14 23.46 -10.93
N GLN A 318 7.28 23.04 -9.66
CA GLN A 318 8.16 23.68 -8.67
C GLN A 318 9.60 23.16 -8.70
N LEU A 319 9.86 22.00 -9.33
CA LEU A 319 11.19 21.39 -9.38
C LEU A 319 12.04 21.87 -10.55
N ARG A 320 11.40 22.40 -11.60
CA ARG A 320 12.01 23.04 -12.77
C ARG A 320 12.68 24.35 -12.40
#